data_AF-A0ABD0PED8-F1
#
_entry.id   AF-A0ABD0PED8-F1
#
_cell.length_a   1.000
_cell.length_b   1.000
_cell.length_c   1.000
_cell.angle_alpha   90.00
_cell.angle_beta   90.00
_cell.angle_gamma   90.00
#
_symmetry.space_group_name_H-M   'P 1'
#
loop_
_entity.id
_entity.type
_entity.pdbx_description
1 polymer ?
#
loop_
_entity_poly.entity_id
_entity_poly.type
_entity_poly.pdbx_seq_one_letter_code
_entity_poly.pdbx_strand_id
1 'polypeptide(L)'
;MRYSSFKLLIINAVDSQNSVTIVKQTSAGVQEETFDINSYELYQLQTNGSILRVKSSKEVAVILTHPCLETGGCNCNMVVNQILPTKFQGRSFIVPSNFNVSETKLLMLSENTSSLFHNGNKFQATPSMLLPFPDLQKSQLVNATEQVSLRLISPGLIVELIPETMFFACYLLQFAKPNGMALVIAETDSKDDVRTHTGLLSASNWTAIAGTNYSSVIVTIPSFTATIWHPTSRIGVYMLEQMPAKVMFGGPAVPVSKKT
;
A
#
# COMPACT_ATOMS: atom_id res chain seq x y z
N MET A 1 19.31 -3.54 23.91
CA MET A 1 18.29 -3.62 22.85
C MET A 1 18.87 -3.03 21.57
N ARG A 2 19.37 -3.85 20.63
CA ARG A 2 20.07 -3.38 19.41
C ARG A 2 19.24 -3.50 18.12
N TYR A 3 18.04 -4.10 18.19
CA TYR A 3 17.20 -4.44 17.04
C TYR A 3 15.90 -3.63 16.98
N SER A 4 15.85 -2.43 17.58
CA SER A 4 14.59 -1.66 17.73
C SER A 4 14.56 -0.35 16.92
N SER A 5 15.43 -0.18 15.93
CA SER A 5 15.44 1.07 15.15
C SER A 5 15.16 0.83 13.68
N PHE A 6 14.01 1.37 13.26
CA PHE A 6 13.74 1.59 11.85
C PHE A 6 14.73 2.61 11.30
N LYS A 7 15.06 2.46 10.03
CA LYS A 7 15.84 3.45 9.27
C LYS A 7 14.95 4.05 8.19
N LEU A 8 15.08 5.35 7.99
CA LEU A 8 14.47 6.05 6.88
C LEU A 8 15.57 6.30 5.83
N LEU A 9 15.35 5.78 4.63
CA LEU A 9 16.18 6.00 3.47
C LEU A 9 15.48 7.02 2.57
N ILE A 10 16.22 8.03 2.12
CA ILE A 10 15.74 9.03 1.18
C ILE A 10 16.71 9.04 0.01
N ILE A 11 16.21 8.74 -1.19
CA ILE A 11 17.01 8.65 -2.41
C ILE A 11 16.58 9.78 -3.33
N ASN A 12 17.54 10.56 -3.81
CA ASN A 12 17.28 11.57 -4.81
C ASN A 12 16.98 10.90 -6.16
N ALA A 13 15.78 11.13 -6.71
CA ALA A 13 15.33 10.45 -7.92
C ALA A 13 15.61 11.24 -9.21
N VAL A 14 16.31 12.37 -9.11
CA VAL A 14 16.57 13.29 -10.23
C VAL A 14 18.06 13.53 -10.44
N ASP A 15 18.45 13.82 -11.69
CA ASP A 15 19.81 14.22 -12.05
C ASP A 15 20.05 15.72 -11.78
N SER A 16 19.83 16.13 -10.54
CA SER A 16 20.25 17.44 -10.05
C SER A 16 20.23 17.45 -8.53
N GLN A 17 20.94 18.39 -7.91
CA GLN A 17 20.85 18.62 -6.47
C GLN A 17 19.40 18.90 -6.06
N ASN A 18 19.00 18.34 -4.93
CA ASN A 18 17.67 18.45 -4.36
C ASN A 18 17.78 18.82 -2.88
N SER A 19 16.85 19.66 -2.41
CA SER A 19 16.77 20.02 -0.98
C SER A 19 15.63 19.25 -0.32
N VAL A 20 15.94 18.59 0.80
CA VAL A 20 15.03 17.72 1.55
C VAL A 20 14.88 18.24 2.98
N THR A 21 13.64 18.38 3.45
CA THR A 21 13.31 18.81 4.80
C THR A 21 12.60 17.68 5.55
N ILE A 22 13.14 17.30 6.71
CA ILE A 22 12.53 16.33 7.63
C ILE A 22 11.84 17.09 8.75
N VAL A 23 10.55 16.83 8.93
CA VAL A 23 9.74 17.39 10.01
C VAL A 23 9.61 16.34 11.12
N LYS A 24 10.03 16.67 12.34
CA LYS A 24 10.06 15.76 13.50
C LYS A 24 9.30 16.35 14.68
N GLN A 25 8.66 15.47 15.45
CA GLN A 25 8.11 15.78 16.77
C GLN A 25 9.20 15.60 17.83
N THR A 26 9.47 16.64 18.60
CA THR A 26 10.39 16.63 19.74
C THR A 26 9.65 17.00 21.03
N SER A 27 10.33 16.88 22.17
CA SER A 27 9.81 17.36 23.46
C SER A 27 9.56 18.86 23.49
N ALA A 28 10.25 19.63 22.64
CA ALA A 28 10.11 21.08 22.52
C ALA A 28 9.09 21.51 21.44
N GLY A 29 8.39 20.56 20.81
CA GLY A 29 7.46 20.82 19.71
C GLY A 29 7.96 20.26 18.37
N VAL A 30 7.43 20.81 17.27
CA VAL A 30 7.80 20.39 15.92
C VAL A 30 9.09 21.10 15.49
N GLN A 31 10.07 20.33 15.00
CA GLN A 31 11.32 20.83 14.43
C GLN A 31 11.45 20.41 12.97
N GLU A 32 12.10 21.26 12.16
CA GLU A 32 12.42 20.97 10.77
C GLU A 32 13.95 20.98 10.58
N GLU A 33 14.48 19.94 9.93
CA GLU A 33 15.88 19.83 9.53
C GLU A 33 15.96 19.75 8.02
N THR A 34 16.72 20.64 7.39
CA THR A 34 16.90 20.67 5.92
C THR A 34 18.33 20.34 5.55
N PHE A 35 18.50 19.54 4.51
CA PHE A 35 19.80 19.20 3.93
C PHE A 35 19.68 19.03 2.42
N ASP A 36 20.80 19.18 1.73
CA ASP A 36 20.87 18.95 0.29
C ASP A 36 21.41 17.54 0.00
N ILE A 37 20.92 16.95 -1.08
CA ILE A 37 21.31 15.62 -1.56
C ILE A 37 21.65 15.73 -3.06
N ASN A 38 22.81 15.21 -3.49
CA ASN A 38 23.22 15.31 -4.89
C ASN A 38 22.45 14.31 -5.77
N SER A 39 22.64 14.41 -7.08
CA SER A 39 22.03 13.49 -8.06
C SER A 39 22.23 12.04 -7.64
N TYR A 40 21.13 11.29 -7.53
CA TYR A 40 21.11 9.84 -7.22
C TYR A 40 21.77 9.42 -5.90
N GLU A 41 22.07 10.36 -5.01
CA GLU A 41 22.56 10.04 -3.67
C GLU A 41 21.45 9.51 -2.76
N LEU A 42 21.88 8.77 -1.74
CA LEU A 42 21.03 8.23 -0.68
C LEU A 42 21.44 8.86 0.66
N TYR A 43 20.44 9.36 1.37
CA TYR A 43 20.56 9.80 2.75
C TYR A 43 19.85 8.81 3.67
N GLN A 44 20.54 8.34 4.71
CA GLN A 44 19.99 7.39 5.68
C GLN A 44 19.99 8.03 7.06
N LEU A 45 18.84 7.97 7.75
CA LEU A 45 18.74 8.33 9.15
C LEU A 45 18.04 7.26 9.97
N GLN A 46 18.43 7.17 11.24
CA GLN A 46 17.75 6.34 12.21
C GLN A 46 16.49 7.06 12.69
N THR A 47 15.37 6.33 12.78
CA THR A 47 14.10 6.89 13.26
C THR A 47 13.57 6.09 14.45
N ASN A 48 12.92 6.80 15.36
CA ASN A 48 12.27 6.28 16.56
C ASN A 48 10.75 6.60 16.58
N GLY A 49 10.17 6.88 15.40
CA GLY A 49 8.76 7.27 15.27
C GLY A 49 8.48 8.76 15.48
N SER A 50 9.50 9.58 15.76
CA SER A 50 9.35 11.05 15.85
C SER A 50 9.14 11.75 14.52
N ILE A 51 9.54 11.13 13.40
CA ILE A 51 9.43 11.76 12.07
C ILE A 51 7.95 11.81 11.68
N LEU A 52 7.46 13.03 11.45
CA LEU A 52 6.10 13.29 11.03
C LEU A 52 5.98 13.34 9.50
N ARG A 53 6.97 13.94 8.84
CA ARG A 53 6.90 14.22 7.40
C ARG A 53 8.27 14.39 6.75
N VAL A 54 8.34 14.05 5.47
CA VAL A 54 9.46 14.40 4.58
C VAL A 54 8.91 15.31 3.49
N LYS A 55 9.52 16.47 3.32
CA LYS A 55 9.28 17.42 2.23
C LYS A 55 10.51 17.43 1.32
N SER A 56 10.32 17.66 0.04
CA SER A 56 11.40 17.69 -0.94
C SER A 56 11.07 18.68 -2.04
N SER A 57 12.08 19.40 -2.53
CA SER A 57 11.93 20.36 -3.63
C SER A 57 11.72 19.69 -4.99
N LYS A 58 12.22 18.46 -5.17
CA LYS A 58 12.09 17.62 -6.38
C LYS A 58 11.76 16.18 -6.02
N GLU A 59 11.63 15.28 -6.99
CA GLU A 59 11.30 13.88 -6.74
C GLU A 59 12.34 13.15 -5.88
N VAL A 60 11.86 12.48 -4.84
CA VAL A 60 12.64 11.56 -3.99
C VAL A 60 11.87 10.25 -3.81
N ALA A 61 12.60 9.16 -3.62
CA ALA A 61 12.04 7.92 -3.10
C ALA A 61 12.32 7.85 -1.58
N VAL A 62 11.30 7.59 -0.79
CA VAL A 62 11.41 7.45 0.66
C VAL A 62 11.06 6.02 1.06
N ILE A 63 11.96 5.35 1.77
CA ILE A 63 11.80 3.95 2.17
C ILE A 63 12.04 3.83 3.68
N LEU A 64 11.05 3.32 4.39
CA LEU A 64 11.19 2.91 5.78
C LEU A 64 11.64 1.46 5.80
N THR A 65 12.71 1.14 6.52
CA THR A 65 13.24 -0.22 6.60
C THR A 65 13.52 -0.64 8.03
N HIS A 66 13.38 -1.95 8.29
CA HIS A 66 13.80 -2.58 9.53
C HIS A 66 14.79 -3.70 9.22
N PRO A 67 15.99 -3.69 9.82
CA PRO A 67 17.08 -4.58 9.40
C PRO A 67 16.83 -6.07 9.68
N CYS A 68 15.93 -6.42 10.61
CA CYS A 68 15.62 -7.82 10.94
C CYS A 68 14.26 -7.93 11.66
N LEU A 69 13.21 -8.40 10.99
CA LEU A 69 11.92 -8.69 11.66
C LEU A 69 11.73 -10.19 11.95
N GLU A 70 12.27 -11.06 11.09
CA GLU A 70 12.26 -12.51 11.27
C GLU A 70 13.66 -12.95 11.75
N THR A 71 13.72 -13.58 12.93
CA THR A 71 14.99 -14.01 13.57
C THR A 71 15.11 -15.54 13.68
N GLY A 72 14.19 -16.28 13.06
CA GLY A 72 14.22 -17.75 13.05
C GLY A 72 15.37 -18.29 12.19
N GLY A 73 16.16 -19.22 12.74
CA GLY A 73 17.11 -20.02 11.97
C GLY A 73 18.33 -19.26 11.41
N CYS A 74 18.79 -18.18 12.06
CA CYS A 74 19.88 -17.30 11.58
C CYS A 74 19.58 -16.58 10.25
N ASN A 75 18.35 -16.65 9.75
CA ASN A 75 17.91 -15.85 8.61
C ASN A 75 17.47 -14.48 9.11
N CYS A 76 17.81 -13.43 8.37
CA CYS A 76 17.47 -12.06 8.69
C CYS A 76 16.77 -11.43 7.48
N ASN A 77 15.43 -11.44 7.50
CA ASN A 77 14.64 -10.81 6.46
C ASN A 77 14.43 -9.33 6.79
N MET A 78 14.95 -8.48 5.91
CA MET A 78 14.77 -7.04 5.97
C MET A 78 13.36 -6.69 5.50
N VAL A 79 12.64 -5.91 6.31
CA VAL A 79 11.34 -5.35 5.89
C VAL A 79 11.60 -3.99 5.28
N VAL A 80 11.02 -3.75 4.11
CA VAL A 80 11.03 -2.45 3.44
C VAL A 80 9.60 -2.01 3.16
N ASN A 81 9.29 -0.76 3.47
CA ASN A 81 8.02 -0.13 3.15
C ASN A 81 8.32 1.19 2.44
N GLN A 82 7.95 1.28 1.17
CA GLN A 82 8.03 2.54 0.44
C GLN A 82 6.95 3.48 0.96
N ILE A 83 7.33 4.71 1.28
CA ILE A 83 6.40 5.79 1.61
C ILE A 83 6.09 6.53 0.31
N LEU A 84 4.84 6.42 -0.14
CA LEU A 84 4.42 7.01 -1.40
C LEU A 84 4.26 8.54 -1.27
N PRO A 85 4.71 9.32 -2.27
CA PRO A 85 4.46 10.75 -2.35
C PRO A 85 2.96 11.11 -2.31
N THR A 86 2.64 12.32 -1.85
CA THR A 86 1.25 12.82 -1.74
C THR A 86 0.50 12.84 -3.06
N LYS A 87 1.18 12.94 -4.22
CA LYS A 87 0.56 12.84 -5.55
C LYS A 87 -0.13 11.49 -5.84
N PHE A 88 0.16 10.46 -5.05
CA PHE A 88 -0.47 9.14 -5.17
C PHE A 88 -1.61 8.93 -4.17
N GLN A 89 -1.92 9.94 -3.36
CA GLN A 89 -3.10 9.95 -2.51
C GLN A 89 -4.37 9.99 -3.36
N GLY A 90 -5.48 9.55 -2.78
CA GLY A 90 -6.77 9.55 -3.44
C GLY A 90 -7.92 9.75 -2.47
N ARG A 91 -9.13 9.68 -3.01
CA ARG A 91 -10.37 9.94 -2.28
C ARG A 91 -11.30 8.74 -2.20
N SER A 92 -11.12 7.73 -3.05
CA SER A 92 -12.01 6.58 -3.15
C SER A 92 -11.17 5.32 -3.13
N PHE A 93 -11.49 4.42 -2.21
CA PHE A 93 -10.71 3.21 -1.94
C PHE A 93 -11.63 2.02 -1.80
N ILE A 94 -11.29 0.94 -2.49
CA ILE A 94 -11.90 -0.36 -2.25
C ILE A 94 -11.06 -1.09 -1.21
N VAL A 95 -11.69 -1.47 -0.11
CA VAL A 95 -11.10 -2.26 0.96
C VAL A 95 -11.52 -3.71 0.76
N PRO A 96 -10.59 -4.61 0.40
CA PRO A 96 -10.94 -6.02 0.20
C PRO A 96 -11.19 -6.79 1.50
N SER A 97 -12.05 -7.81 1.45
CA SER A 97 -12.52 -8.59 2.63
C SER A 97 -11.72 -9.84 2.99
N ASN A 98 -10.81 -10.27 2.13
CA ASN A 98 -10.42 -11.67 2.11
C ASN A 98 -9.11 -11.95 2.87
N PHE A 99 -8.83 -11.16 3.90
CA PHE A 99 -7.60 -11.26 4.68
C PHE A 99 -7.71 -12.21 5.89
N ASN A 100 -8.91 -12.72 6.21
CA ASN A 100 -9.17 -13.61 7.35
C ASN A 100 -8.64 -13.05 8.69
N VAL A 101 -9.00 -11.81 8.99
CA VAL A 101 -8.61 -11.08 10.21
C VAL A 101 -9.85 -10.57 10.96
N SER A 102 -9.75 -10.42 12.28
CA SER A 102 -10.88 -10.07 13.15
C SER A 102 -10.91 -8.60 13.57
N GLU A 103 -9.75 -7.99 13.83
CA GLU A 103 -9.65 -6.62 14.36
C GLU A 103 -8.90 -5.72 13.40
N THR A 104 -9.63 -4.95 12.59
CA THR A 104 -9.03 -4.07 11.61
C THR A 104 -9.17 -2.61 11.94
N LYS A 105 -8.14 -1.86 11.56
CA LYS A 105 -8.04 -0.42 11.72
C LYS A 105 -7.58 0.18 10.40
N LEU A 106 -8.08 1.37 10.11
CA LEU A 106 -7.56 2.19 9.03
C LEU A 106 -6.59 3.21 9.62
N LEU A 107 -5.35 3.19 9.15
CA LEU A 107 -4.40 4.27 9.35
C LEU A 107 -4.54 5.24 8.18
N MET A 108 -4.90 6.48 8.49
CA MET A 108 -4.94 7.54 7.50
C MET A 108 -3.65 8.36 7.55
N LEU A 109 -3.02 8.54 6.39
CA LEU A 109 -1.88 9.44 6.20
C LEU A 109 -2.28 10.58 5.26
N SER A 110 -2.13 11.82 5.72
CA SER A 110 -2.52 13.02 4.99
C SER A 110 -1.81 14.23 5.57
N GLU A 111 -1.86 15.36 4.84
CA GLU A 111 -1.40 16.64 5.38
C GLU A 111 -2.43 17.26 6.33
N ASN A 112 -3.70 17.14 5.94
CA ASN A 112 -4.83 17.78 6.60
C ASN A 112 -5.75 16.73 7.21
N THR A 113 -6.62 17.16 8.12
CA THR A 113 -7.73 16.34 8.59
C THR A 113 -8.68 16.03 7.43
N SER A 114 -9.31 14.86 7.46
CA SER A 114 -10.25 14.41 6.44
C SER A 114 -11.46 13.74 7.09
N SER A 115 -12.59 13.72 6.41
CA SER A 115 -13.71 12.85 6.83
C SER A 115 -13.69 11.59 5.98
N LEU A 116 -13.67 10.43 6.62
CA LEU A 116 -13.83 9.13 5.98
C LEU A 116 -15.30 8.70 6.04
N PHE A 117 -15.82 8.17 4.94
CA PHE A 117 -17.18 7.66 4.82
C PHE A 117 -17.15 6.18 4.46
N HIS A 118 -17.83 5.36 5.24
CA HIS A 118 -18.03 3.95 4.93
C HIS A 118 -19.35 3.44 5.53
N ASN A 119 -20.08 2.60 4.79
CA ASN A 119 -21.41 2.08 5.18
C ASN A 119 -22.39 3.15 5.69
N GLY A 120 -22.40 4.34 5.08
CA GLY A 120 -23.26 5.46 5.47
C GLY A 120 -22.81 6.22 6.72
N ASN A 121 -21.77 5.75 7.41
CA ASN A 121 -21.19 6.42 8.58
C ASN A 121 -20.07 7.38 8.16
N LYS A 122 -19.93 8.46 8.92
CA LYS A 122 -18.87 9.47 8.75
C LYS A 122 -17.95 9.46 9.97
N PHE A 123 -16.65 9.37 9.74
CA PHE A 123 -15.62 9.41 10.77
C PHE A 123 -14.66 10.55 10.49
N GLN A 124 -14.39 11.37 11.50
CA GLN A 124 -13.39 12.42 11.40
C GLN A 124 -12.02 11.81 11.66
N ALA A 125 -11.11 11.99 10.71
CA ALA A 125 -9.79 11.39 10.70
C ALA A 125 -8.74 12.49 10.77
N THR A 126 -7.77 12.34 11.67
CA THR A 126 -6.60 13.22 11.76
C THR A 126 -5.37 12.51 11.20
N PRO A 127 -4.33 13.23 10.73
CA PRO A 127 -3.11 12.60 10.22
C PRO A 127 -2.52 11.60 11.22
N SER A 128 -2.16 10.42 10.73
CA SER A 128 -1.64 9.29 11.52
C SER A 128 -2.63 8.68 12.53
N MET A 129 -3.91 9.01 12.45
CA MET A 129 -4.94 8.42 13.31
C MET A 129 -5.25 6.98 12.89
N LEU A 130 -5.35 6.10 13.89
CA LEU A 130 -5.88 4.75 13.74
C LEU A 130 -7.37 4.75 14.04
N LEU A 131 -8.18 4.55 13.01
CA LEU A 131 -9.62 4.46 13.11
C LEU A 131 -10.05 2.99 13.20
N PRO A 132 -10.91 2.60 14.14
CA PRO A 132 -11.55 1.29 14.10
C PRO A 132 -12.28 1.11 12.77
N PHE A 133 -12.03 -0.02 12.11
CA PHE A 133 -12.70 -0.39 10.87
C PHE A 133 -13.29 -1.78 11.06
N PRO A 134 -14.43 -1.90 11.77
CA PRO A 134 -15.03 -3.19 12.09
C PRO A 134 -15.62 -3.83 10.83
N ASP A 135 -15.66 -5.17 10.84
CA ASP A 135 -16.29 -6.00 9.80
C ASP A 135 -15.59 -5.93 8.43
N LEU A 136 -14.62 -6.81 8.19
CA LEU A 136 -14.07 -7.09 6.85
C LEU A 136 -14.68 -8.34 6.22
N GLN A 137 -15.86 -8.81 6.65
CA GLN A 137 -16.45 -10.01 6.05
C GLN A 137 -16.82 -9.79 4.57
N LYS A 138 -17.01 -8.53 4.16
CA LYS A 138 -17.27 -8.13 2.77
C LYS A 138 -16.43 -6.93 2.36
N SER A 139 -16.05 -6.91 1.09
CA SER A 139 -15.27 -5.82 0.51
C SER A 139 -16.12 -4.55 0.52
N GLN A 140 -15.51 -3.42 0.83
CA GLN A 140 -16.21 -2.18 1.15
C GLN A 140 -15.58 -0.98 0.47
N LEU A 141 -16.41 0.01 0.17
CA LEU A 141 -15.97 1.31 -0.30
C LEU A 141 -15.70 2.23 0.89
N VAL A 142 -14.54 2.90 0.86
CA VAL A 142 -14.20 3.98 1.76
C VAL A 142 -13.92 5.23 0.95
N ASN A 143 -14.67 6.30 1.22
CA ASN A 143 -14.49 7.60 0.61
C ASN A 143 -13.87 8.58 1.59
N ALA A 144 -13.08 9.54 1.09
CA ALA A 144 -12.47 10.60 1.86
C ALA A 144 -12.81 11.96 1.24
N THR A 145 -12.96 13.01 2.06
CA THR A 145 -13.14 14.39 1.56
C THR A 145 -11.86 14.94 0.94
N GLU A 146 -10.73 14.70 1.61
CA GLU A 146 -9.40 15.12 1.16
C GLU A 146 -8.65 14.00 0.46
N GLN A 147 -7.57 14.35 -0.27
CA GLN A 147 -6.64 13.35 -0.77
C GLN A 147 -5.87 12.75 0.42
N VAL A 148 -5.97 11.43 0.58
CA VAL A 148 -5.35 10.69 1.68
C VAL A 148 -4.66 9.43 1.16
N SER A 149 -3.80 8.85 1.97
CA SER A 149 -3.37 7.45 1.84
C SER A 149 -4.01 6.66 2.98
N LEU A 150 -4.54 5.48 2.66
CA LEU A 150 -5.14 4.59 3.65
C LEU A 150 -4.35 3.28 3.72
N ARG A 151 -4.06 2.85 4.94
CA ARG A 151 -3.49 1.53 5.23
C ARG A 151 -4.45 0.75 6.10
N LEU A 152 -4.76 -0.46 5.67
CA LEU A 152 -5.49 -1.42 6.49
C LEU A 152 -4.51 -2.15 7.41
N ILE A 153 -4.79 -2.13 8.70
CA ILE A 153 -3.91 -2.69 9.74
C ILE A 153 -4.71 -3.66 10.60
N SER A 154 -4.12 -4.83 10.89
CA SER A 154 -4.58 -5.82 11.87
C SER A 154 -3.37 -6.50 12.50
N PRO A 155 -3.47 -7.17 13.66
CA PRO A 155 -2.42 -8.07 14.10
C PRO A 155 -2.07 -9.08 12.99
N GLY A 156 -0.85 -8.98 12.45
CA GLY A 156 -0.40 -9.82 11.32
C GLY A 156 -0.82 -9.36 9.93
N LEU A 157 -1.38 -8.17 9.75
CA LEU A 157 -1.75 -7.63 8.43
C LEU A 157 -1.44 -6.13 8.34
N ILE A 158 -0.72 -5.73 7.30
CA ILE A 158 -0.57 -4.33 6.90
C ILE A 158 -0.70 -4.28 5.38
N VAL A 159 -1.71 -3.59 4.88
CA VAL A 159 -1.96 -3.46 3.44
C VAL A 159 -2.18 -2.00 3.09
N GLU A 160 -1.32 -1.45 2.23
CA GLU A 160 -1.55 -0.14 1.61
C GLU A 160 -2.72 -0.25 0.62
N LEU A 161 -3.74 0.57 0.77
CA LEU A 161 -4.90 0.54 -0.12
C LEU A 161 -4.63 1.37 -1.37
N ILE A 162 -5.00 0.82 -2.53
CA ILE A 162 -4.85 1.50 -3.82
C ILE A 162 -6.08 2.41 -4.00
N PRO A 163 -5.90 3.74 -4.17
CA PRO A 163 -7.02 4.58 -4.56
C PRO A 163 -7.48 4.21 -5.98
N GLU A 164 -8.77 4.30 -6.26
CA GLU A 164 -9.33 3.92 -7.57
C GLU A 164 -8.69 4.69 -8.74
N THR A 165 -8.30 5.95 -8.52
CA THR A 165 -7.57 6.78 -9.50
C THR A 165 -6.20 6.21 -9.89
N MET A 166 -5.65 5.34 -9.05
CA MET A 166 -4.38 4.64 -9.21
C MET A 166 -4.56 3.18 -9.63
N PHE A 167 -5.72 2.80 -10.17
CA PHE A 167 -5.83 1.53 -10.90
C PHE A 167 -5.10 1.62 -12.26
N PHE A 168 -4.50 0.52 -12.69
CA PHE A 168 -3.66 0.42 -13.90
C PHE A 168 -4.18 -0.69 -14.82
N ALA A 169 -3.75 -0.66 -16.07
CA ALA A 169 -4.12 -1.67 -17.05
C ALA A 169 -3.35 -2.98 -16.85
N CYS A 170 -2.12 -2.93 -16.33
CA CYS A 170 -1.24 -4.09 -16.17
C CYS A 170 -0.41 -4.02 -14.89
N TYR A 171 -0.31 -5.14 -14.20
CA TYR A 171 0.48 -5.34 -13.00
C TYR A 171 1.42 -6.53 -13.14
N LEU A 172 2.60 -6.40 -12.54
CA LEU A 172 3.57 -7.48 -12.33
C LEU A 172 3.47 -7.95 -10.87
N LEU A 173 3.41 -9.27 -10.71
CA LEU A 173 3.43 -9.96 -9.44
C LEU A 173 4.71 -10.78 -9.35
N GLN A 174 5.36 -10.73 -8.20
CA GLN A 174 6.58 -11.47 -7.90
C GLN A 174 6.53 -12.02 -6.48
N PHE A 175 6.37 -13.34 -6.37
CA PHE A 175 6.25 -14.08 -5.12
C PHE A 175 7.57 -14.73 -4.73
N ALA A 176 7.79 -14.93 -3.43
CA ALA A 176 8.94 -15.68 -2.93
C ALA A 176 8.81 -17.19 -3.22
N LYS A 177 7.58 -17.70 -3.34
CA LYS A 177 7.27 -19.09 -3.67
C LYS A 177 6.11 -19.19 -4.67
N PRO A 178 5.99 -20.31 -5.41
CA PRO A 178 4.80 -20.58 -6.21
C PRO A 178 3.55 -20.66 -5.33
N ASN A 179 2.37 -20.52 -5.95
CA ASN A 179 1.07 -20.52 -5.28
C ASN A 179 0.83 -19.32 -4.38
N GLY A 180 1.45 -18.17 -4.68
CA GLY A 180 1.05 -16.89 -4.12
C GLY A 180 -0.37 -16.52 -4.53
N MET A 181 -1.01 -15.61 -3.80
CA MET A 181 -2.38 -15.18 -4.07
C MET A 181 -2.38 -13.79 -4.71
N ALA A 182 -3.27 -13.59 -5.68
CA ALA A 182 -3.56 -12.28 -6.22
C ALA A 182 -5.02 -11.93 -5.92
N LEU A 183 -5.24 -10.78 -5.31
CA LEU A 183 -6.56 -10.18 -5.20
C LEU A 183 -6.72 -9.20 -6.35
N VAL A 184 -7.72 -9.44 -7.20
CA VAL A 184 -7.99 -8.63 -8.38
C VAL A 184 -9.31 -7.91 -8.20
N ILE A 185 -9.34 -6.63 -8.51
CA ILE A 185 -10.52 -5.77 -8.54
C ILE A 185 -10.69 -5.25 -9.96
N ALA A 186 -11.84 -5.50 -10.57
CA ALA A 186 -12.17 -5.06 -11.92
C ALA A 186 -13.60 -4.55 -11.98
N GLU A 187 -13.91 -3.69 -12.95
CA GLU A 187 -15.31 -3.29 -13.18
C GLU A 187 -16.16 -4.53 -13.48
N THR A 188 -17.35 -4.59 -12.88
CA THR A 188 -18.22 -5.77 -12.90
C THR A 188 -18.60 -6.20 -14.31
N ASP A 189 -18.76 -5.23 -15.21
CA ASP A 189 -19.17 -5.45 -16.60
C ASP A 189 -18.01 -5.84 -17.52
N SER A 190 -16.76 -5.73 -17.06
CA SER A 190 -15.56 -6.08 -17.85
C SER A 190 -14.64 -7.10 -17.17
N LYS A 191 -14.99 -7.61 -15.99
CA LYS A 191 -14.19 -8.58 -15.22
C LYS A 191 -13.82 -9.85 -15.98
N ASP A 192 -14.64 -10.25 -16.95
CA ASP A 192 -14.42 -11.46 -17.76
C ASP A 192 -13.29 -11.30 -18.80
N ASP A 193 -12.85 -10.06 -19.07
CA ASP A 193 -11.74 -9.74 -19.96
C ASP A 193 -10.38 -9.61 -19.24
N VAL A 194 -10.35 -9.81 -17.92
CA VAL A 194 -9.10 -9.83 -17.15
C VAL A 194 -8.25 -11.02 -17.61
N ARG A 195 -6.96 -10.79 -17.80
CA ARG A 195 -6.02 -11.73 -18.39
C ARG A 195 -4.78 -11.94 -17.54
N THR A 196 -4.18 -13.10 -17.72
CA THR A 196 -2.83 -13.44 -17.27
C THR A 196 -1.93 -13.69 -18.47
N HIS A 197 -0.66 -14.05 -18.24
CA HIS A 197 0.24 -14.48 -19.31
C HIS A 197 -0.25 -15.76 -20.02
N THR A 198 -1.08 -16.58 -19.39
CA THR A 198 -1.59 -17.84 -19.95
C THR A 198 -2.93 -17.68 -20.68
N GLY A 199 -3.50 -16.48 -20.75
CA GLY A 199 -4.79 -16.23 -21.38
C GLY A 199 -5.78 -15.51 -20.47
N LEU A 200 -7.07 -15.87 -20.53
CA LEU A 200 -8.10 -15.31 -19.65
C LEU A 200 -7.86 -15.75 -18.21
N LEU A 201 -8.12 -14.84 -17.26
CA LEU A 201 -8.08 -15.15 -15.85
C LEU A 201 -9.21 -16.13 -15.53
N SER A 202 -8.85 -17.39 -15.25
CA SER A 202 -9.80 -18.43 -14.91
C SER A 202 -10.28 -18.24 -13.47
N ALA A 203 -11.35 -17.48 -13.27
CA ALA A 203 -11.94 -17.23 -11.96
C ALA A 203 -13.48 -17.22 -12.03
N SER A 204 -14.15 -18.08 -11.26
CA SER A 204 -15.60 -18.25 -11.26
C SER A 204 -16.30 -17.62 -10.05
N ASN A 205 -15.54 -17.20 -9.05
CA ASN A 205 -16.01 -16.73 -7.75
C ASN A 205 -15.87 -15.20 -7.57
N TRP A 206 -16.07 -14.43 -8.65
CA TRP A 206 -16.14 -12.98 -8.57
C TRP A 206 -17.26 -12.53 -7.63
N THR A 207 -16.94 -11.66 -6.69
CA THR A 207 -17.89 -11.11 -5.72
C THR A 207 -18.06 -9.61 -5.98
N ALA A 208 -19.30 -9.18 -6.21
CA ALA A 208 -19.63 -7.77 -6.37
C ALA A 208 -19.32 -6.98 -5.10
N ILE A 209 -18.77 -5.78 -5.25
CA ILE A 209 -18.45 -4.88 -4.13
C ILE A 209 -19.61 -3.90 -3.99
N ALA A 210 -20.34 -4.02 -2.87
CA ALA A 210 -21.55 -3.24 -2.63
C ALA A 210 -21.28 -1.72 -2.70
N GLY A 211 -22.20 -0.99 -3.35
CA GLY A 211 -22.09 0.47 -3.52
C GLY A 211 -21.09 0.91 -4.58
N THR A 212 -20.56 -0.01 -5.39
CA THR A 212 -19.62 0.29 -6.49
C THR A 212 -20.00 -0.44 -7.77
N ASN A 213 -19.38 -0.06 -8.88
CA ASN A 213 -19.44 -0.82 -10.14
C ASN A 213 -18.36 -1.92 -10.22
N TYR A 214 -17.61 -2.21 -9.14
CA TYR A 214 -16.52 -3.18 -9.16
C TYR A 214 -16.93 -4.55 -8.59
N SER A 215 -16.21 -5.56 -9.06
CA SER A 215 -16.17 -6.90 -8.49
C SER A 215 -14.73 -7.25 -8.11
N SER A 216 -14.57 -8.14 -7.14
CA SER A 216 -13.26 -8.65 -6.76
C SER A 216 -13.20 -10.17 -6.75
N VAL A 217 -12.01 -10.71 -6.93
CA VAL A 217 -11.74 -12.14 -6.85
C VAL A 217 -10.35 -12.40 -6.31
N ILE A 218 -10.17 -13.56 -5.67
CA ILE A 218 -8.85 -14.07 -5.32
C ILE A 218 -8.54 -15.28 -6.20
N VAL A 219 -7.33 -15.27 -6.74
CA VAL A 219 -6.78 -16.36 -7.53
C VAL A 219 -5.43 -16.79 -6.99
N THR A 220 -5.14 -18.08 -7.09
CA THR A 220 -3.82 -18.63 -6.81
C THR A 220 -2.97 -18.56 -8.07
N ILE A 221 -1.77 -18.02 -7.96
CA ILE A 221 -0.80 -17.90 -9.03
C ILE A 221 0.22 -19.04 -8.92
N PRO A 222 0.24 -20.01 -9.86
CA PRO A 222 1.07 -21.22 -9.74
C PRO A 222 2.57 -20.98 -10.00
N SER A 223 2.98 -19.75 -10.26
CA SER A 223 4.34 -19.37 -10.67
C SER A 223 4.92 -18.31 -9.72
N PHE A 224 6.25 -18.18 -9.74
CA PHE A 224 6.96 -17.13 -8.98
C PHE A 224 6.66 -15.73 -9.51
N THR A 225 6.37 -15.61 -10.81
CA THR A 225 6.12 -14.33 -11.47
C THR A 225 4.92 -14.45 -12.38
N ALA A 226 4.04 -13.46 -12.33
CA ALA A 226 2.91 -13.38 -13.24
C ALA A 226 2.59 -11.93 -13.59
N THR A 227 1.91 -11.75 -14.72
CA THR A 227 1.26 -10.50 -15.07
C THR A 227 -0.24 -10.67 -14.97
N ILE A 228 -0.94 -9.68 -14.42
CA ILE A 228 -2.40 -9.57 -14.49
C ILE A 228 -2.72 -8.26 -15.15
N TRP A 229 -3.56 -8.30 -16.18
CA TRP A 229 -3.85 -7.14 -17.00
C TRP A 229 -5.27 -7.18 -17.56
N HIS A 230 -5.72 -6.03 -18.04
CA HIS A 230 -7.01 -5.88 -18.72
C HIS A 230 -6.80 -5.09 -20.01
N PRO A 231 -7.41 -5.50 -21.15
CA PRO A 231 -7.16 -4.85 -22.45
C PRO A 231 -7.66 -3.41 -22.53
N THR A 232 -8.84 -3.10 -21.96
CA THR A 232 -9.52 -1.81 -22.14
C THR A 232 -9.81 -1.03 -20.85
N SER A 233 -9.77 -1.67 -19.68
CA SER A 233 -10.14 -1.11 -18.38
C SER A 233 -8.95 -1.05 -17.42
N ARG A 234 -9.09 -0.28 -16.34
CA ARG A 234 -8.11 -0.25 -15.25
C ARG A 234 -8.57 -1.21 -14.16
N ILE A 235 -7.62 -1.91 -13.55
CA ILE A 235 -7.86 -2.86 -12.47
C ILE A 235 -7.03 -2.51 -11.24
N GLY A 236 -7.46 -2.96 -10.07
CA GLY A 236 -6.66 -2.97 -8.84
C GLY A 236 -6.13 -4.38 -8.63
N VAL A 237 -4.83 -4.53 -8.35
CA VAL A 237 -4.24 -5.85 -8.07
C VAL A 237 -3.39 -5.77 -6.81
N TYR A 238 -3.68 -6.63 -5.85
CA TYR A 238 -2.85 -6.85 -4.67
C TYR A 238 -2.16 -8.20 -4.79
N MET A 239 -0.90 -8.22 -4.39
CA MET A 239 -0.11 -9.43 -4.26
C MET A 239 -0.07 -9.84 -2.80
N LEU A 240 -0.42 -11.09 -2.51
CA LEU A 240 -0.55 -11.61 -1.15
C LEU A 240 0.23 -12.93 -1.02
N GLU A 241 0.96 -13.08 0.07
CA GLU A 241 1.68 -14.29 0.46
C GLU A 241 1.29 -14.71 1.88
N GLN A 242 1.47 -15.98 2.17
CA GLN A 242 1.18 -16.55 3.48
C GLN A 242 2.48 -17.06 4.12
N MET A 243 2.76 -16.58 5.33
CA MET A 243 3.85 -17.12 6.14
C MET A 243 3.49 -18.50 6.70
N PRO A 244 4.47 -19.34 7.09
CA PRO A 244 4.21 -20.64 7.74
C PRO A 244 3.29 -20.54 8.97
N ALA A 245 3.35 -19.42 9.70
CA ALA A 245 2.47 -19.11 10.83
C ALA A 245 1.03 -18.72 10.42
N LYS A 246 0.64 -18.94 9.15
CA LYS A 246 -0.65 -18.58 8.54
C LYS A 246 -0.96 -17.08 8.49
N VAL A 247 0.04 -16.24 8.72
CA VAL A 247 -0.05 -14.77 8.62
C VAL A 247 -0.03 -14.36 7.15
N MET A 248 -1.05 -13.62 6.71
CA MET A 248 -1.14 -13.07 5.36
C MET A 248 -0.42 -11.73 5.30
N PHE A 249 0.51 -11.57 4.37
CA PHE A 249 1.21 -10.31 4.12
C PHE A 249 1.21 -10.00 2.63
N GLY A 250 1.33 -8.72 2.30
CA GLY A 250 1.32 -8.30 0.91
C GLY A 250 0.93 -6.85 0.76
N GLY A 251 0.66 -6.44 -0.47
CA GLY A 251 0.35 -5.06 -0.80
C GLY A 251 -0.01 -4.89 -2.27
N PRO A 252 -0.13 -3.64 -2.74
CA PRO A 252 -0.31 -3.36 -4.16
C PRO A 252 0.75 -4.06 -5.01
N ALA A 253 0.32 -4.74 -6.08
CA ALA A 253 1.23 -5.27 -7.08
C ALA A 253 1.92 -4.13 -7.85
N VAL A 254 3.02 -4.43 -8.54
CA VAL A 254 3.81 -3.40 -9.24
C VAL A 254 3.07 -2.98 -10.51
N PRO A 255 2.65 -1.71 -10.65
CA PRO A 255 2.01 -1.24 -11.89
C PRO A 255 3.06 -1.11 -13.00
N VAL A 256 2.79 -1.68 -14.16
CA VAL A 256 3.73 -1.70 -15.30
C VAL A 256 3.31 -0.74 -16.42
N SER A 257 2.01 -0.62 -16.68
CA SER A 257 1.50 0.24 -17.75
C SER A 257 0.26 1.01 -17.30
N LYS A 258 0.29 2.34 -17.49
CA LYS A 258 -0.92 3.16 -17.47
C LYS A 258 -1.72 2.84 -18.74
N LYS A 259 -3.04 2.87 -18.63
CA LYS A 259 -3.92 2.84 -19.81
C LYS A 259 -3.50 4.00 -20.72
N THR A 260 -3.10 3.70 -21.96
CA THR A 260 -2.96 4.69 -23.05
C THR A 260 -4.31 5.29 -23.37
#